data_AF-A0A1V5R7B2-F1
#
_entry.id   AF-A0A1V5R7B2-F1
#
_cell.length_a   1.000
_cell.length_b   1.000
_cell.length_c   1.000
_cell.angle_alpha   90.00
_cell.angle_beta   90.00
_cell.angle_gamma   90.00
#
_symmetry.space_group_name_H-M   'P 1'
#
loop_
_entity.id
_entity.type
_entity.pdbx_description
1 polymer ?
#
loop_
_entity_poly.entity_id
_entity_poly.type
_entity_poly.pdbx_seq_one_letter_code
_entity_poly.pdbx_strand_id
1 'polypeptide(L)'
;MALRWGLGLALMPGLVAAPPAGMDEAARARHLASFDQVALTVAERHWDPTLGGVDWAAAKAELRPRVERAASAEEAREAMRALLGRLKQSHFGIVPAEVYSDLQAGGSGGGATPGLTLRLLGNEAVVMAVEPGSSDASDGPASWRR
;
A
#
# COMPACT_ATOMS: atom_id res chain seq x y z
N MET A 1 73.15 16.09 -13.97
CA MET A 1 71.97 16.39 -13.12
C MET A 1 70.82 16.78 -14.03
N ALA A 2 69.80 15.92 -14.17
CA ALA A 2 68.55 16.27 -14.85
C ALA A 2 67.41 15.51 -14.17
N LEU A 3 66.53 16.22 -13.46
CA LEU A 3 65.32 15.64 -12.88
C LEU A 3 64.10 16.32 -13.53
N ARG A 4 63.49 15.60 -14.48
CA ARG A 4 62.18 15.93 -15.06
C ARG A 4 61.10 15.41 -14.12
N TRP A 5 60.28 16.29 -13.58
CA TRP A 5 59.08 15.93 -12.83
C TRP A 5 57.91 15.81 -13.82
N GLY A 6 57.45 14.59 -14.06
CA GLY A 6 56.24 14.32 -14.84
C GLY A 6 55.01 14.33 -13.93
N LEU A 7 54.13 15.31 -14.14
CA LEU A 7 52.83 15.42 -13.48
C LEU A 7 51.90 14.34 -14.08
N GLY A 8 51.65 13.26 -13.35
CA GLY A 8 50.67 12.24 -13.73
C GLY A 8 49.26 12.69 -13.35
N LEU A 9 48.47 13.10 -14.33
CA LEU A 9 47.04 13.37 -14.18
C LEU A 9 46.32 12.01 -14.01
N ALA A 10 45.99 11.64 -12.78
CA ALA A 10 45.18 10.45 -12.50
C ALA A 10 43.71 10.73 -12.85
N LEU A 11 43.27 10.15 -13.97
CA LEU A 11 41.86 10.09 -14.36
C LEU A 11 41.13 9.15 -13.39
N MET A 12 40.36 9.70 -12.46
CA MET A 12 39.46 8.91 -11.61
C MET A 12 38.24 8.48 -12.44
N PRO A 13 38.02 7.17 -12.67
CA PRO A 13 36.80 6.71 -13.34
C PRO A 13 35.60 7.09 -12.48
N GLY A 14 34.67 7.84 -13.06
CA GLY A 14 33.40 8.18 -12.41
C GLY A 14 32.66 6.90 -12.03
N LEU A 15 32.23 6.83 -10.77
CA LEU A 15 31.34 5.79 -10.29
C LEU A 15 29.99 5.96 -11.01
N VAL A 16 29.79 5.22 -12.11
CA VAL A 16 28.46 5.02 -12.68
C VAL A 16 27.66 4.29 -11.62
N ALA A 17 26.71 4.98 -10.99
CA ALA A 17 25.73 4.35 -10.12
C ALA A 17 24.97 3.30 -10.97
N ALA A 18 25.06 2.03 -10.58
CA ALA A 18 24.26 0.98 -11.20
C ALA A 18 22.77 1.35 -11.06
N PRO A 19 21.94 1.11 -12.10
CA PRO A 19 20.50 1.28 -11.97
C PRO A 19 19.99 0.44 -10.78
N PRO A 20 18.95 0.87 -10.07
CA PRO A 20 18.40 0.07 -8.99
C PRO A 20 18.09 -1.32 -9.54
N ALA A 21 18.68 -2.35 -8.95
CA ALA A 21 18.42 -3.73 -9.33
C ALA A 21 16.90 -3.94 -9.24
N GLY A 22 16.30 -4.45 -10.32
CA GLY A 22 14.89 -4.81 -10.33
C GLY A 22 14.57 -5.79 -9.19
N MET A 23 13.28 -5.96 -8.91
CA MET A 23 12.79 -6.87 -7.88
C MET A 23 13.48 -8.24 -7.92
N ASP A 24 14.07 -8.64 -6.79
CA ASP A 24 14.68 -9.96 -6.63
C ASP A 24 13.66 -11.11 -6.74
N GLU A 25 14.14 -12.32 -6.99
CA GLU A 25 13.27 -13.47 -7.25
C GLU A 25 12.43 -13.86 -6.03
N ALA A 26 12.95 -13.70 -4.81
CA ALA A 26 12.22 -14.02 -3.59
C ALA A 26 11.08 -13.02 -3.32
N ALA A 27 11.29 -11.73 -3.63
CA ALA A 27 10.27 -10.71 -3.63
C ALA A 27 9.21 -10.99 -4.70
N ARG A 28 9.60 -11.40 -5.91
CA ARG A 28 8.68 -11.79 -6.98
C ARG A 28 7.80 -12.97 -6.59
N ALA A 29 8.41 -14.01 -6.04
CA ALA A 29 7.69 -15.18 -5.55
C ALA A 29 6.66 -14.81 -4.47
N ARG A 30 7.01 -13.91 -3.54
CA ARG A 30 6.06 -13.40 -2.52
C ARG A 30 4.90 -12.64 -3.16
N HIS A 31 5.15 -11.78 -4.14
CA HIS A 31 4.09 -11.07 -4.84
C HIS A 31 3.18 -11.99 -5.66
N LEU A 32 3.73 -13.03 -6.30
CA LEU A 32 2.93 -14.05 -6.97
C LEU A 32 2.04 -14.81 -5.99
N ALA A 33 2.58 -15.22 -4.85
CA ALA A 33 1.81 -15.85 -3.79
C ALA A 33 0.69 -14.93 -3.27
N SER A 34 0.98 -13.64 -3.05
CA SER A 34 -0.03 -12.65 -2.68
C SER A 34 -1.11 -12.49 -3.73
N PHE A 35 -0.74 -12.40 -5.02
CA PHE A 35 -1.69 -12.30 -6.13
C PHE A 35 -2.62 -13.53 -6.18
N ASP A 36 -2.04 -14.72 -6.10
CA ASP A 36 -2.80 -15.98 -6.13
C ASP A 36 -3.74 -16.08 -4.91
N GLN A 37 -3.28 -15.65 -3.73
CA GLN A 37 -4.09 -15.63 -2.52
C GLN A 37 -5.24 -14.62 -2.60
N VAL A 38 -5.01 -13.42 -3.15
CA VAL A 38 -6.07 -12.42 -3.37
C VAL A 38 -7.11 -12.98 -4.34
N ALA A 39 -6.67 -13.55 -5.46
CA ALA A 39 -7.57 -14.13 -6.45
C ALA A 39 -8.44 -15.25 -5.86
N LEU A 40 -7.84 -16.13 -5.06
CA LEU A 40 -8.54 -17.22 -4.37
C LEU A 40 -9.53 -16.68 -3.33
N THR A 41 -9.08 -15.76 -2.47
CA THR A 41 -9.89 -15.20 -1.38
C THR A 41 -11.15 -14.52 -1.92
N VAL A 42 -11.03 -13.76 -3.01
CA VAL A 42 -12.20 -13.15 -3.67
C VAL A 42 -13.11 -14.25 -4.23
N ALA A 43 -12.58 -15.24 -4.96
CA ALA A 43 -13.40 -16.29 -5.54
C ALA A 43 -14.18 -17.11 -4.49
N GLU A 44 -13.59 -17.35 -3.31
CA GLU A 44 -14.20 -18.18 -2.26
C GLU A 44 -15.08 -17.41 -1.29
N ARG A 45 -14.77 -16.14 -1.02
CA ARG A 45 -15.37 -15.40 0.11
C ARG A 45 -16.21 -14.21 -0.31
N HIS A 46 -16.25 -13.89 -1.61
CA HIS A 46 -17.12 -12.82 -2.08
C HIS A 46 -18.59 -13.19 -1.86
N TRP A 47 -19.39 -12.22 -1.40
CA TRP A 47 -20.79 -12.44 -1.05
C TRP A 47 -21.65 -12.81 -2.26
N ASP A 48 -21.33 -12.24 -3.42
CA ASP A 48 -21.91 -12.60 -4.71
C ASP A 48 -21.02 -13.64 -5.41
N PRO A 49 -21.47 -14.90 -5.56
CA PRO A 49 -20.69 -15.97 -6.18
C PRO A 49 -20.48 -15.78 -7.68
N THR A 50 -21.24 -14.90 -8.33
CA THR A 50 -21.08 -14.59 -9.75
C THR A 50 -20.08 -13.46 -10.00
N LEU A 51 -19.60 -12.81 -8.93
CA LEU A 51 -18.69 -11.66 -8.99
C LEU A 51 -19.19 -10.56 -9.95
N GLY A 52 -20.50 -10.31 -9.98
CA GLY A 52 -21.12 -9.37 -10.90
C GLY A 52 -21.02 -9.78 -12.37
N GLY A 53 -20.89 -11.07 -12.67
CA GLY A 53 -20.73 -11.61 -14.03
C GLY A 53 -19.31 -11.49 -14.60
N VAL A 54 -18.32 -11.16 -13.78
CA VAL A 54 -16.91 -11.08 -14.20
C VAL A 54 -16.36 -12.48 -14.46
N ASP A 55 -15.73 -12.69 -15.62
CA ASP A 55 -14.91 -13.87 -15.87
C ASP A 55 -13.61 -13.78 -15.04
N TRP A 56 -13.71 -14.27 -13.81
CA TRP A 56 -12.62 -14.16 -12.84
C TRP A 56 -11.41 -15.00 -13.20
N ALA A 57 -11.62 -16.16 -13.81
CA ALA A 57 -10.55 -17.03 -14.27
C ALA A 57 -9.76 -16.36 -15.40
N ALA A 58 -10.45 -15.75 -16.37
CA ALA A 58 -9.82 -14.99 -17.44
C ALA A 58 -9.06 -13.77 -16.88
N ALA A 59 -9.66 -13.01 -15.95
CA ALA A 59 -8.99 -11.87 -15.31
C ALA A 59 -7.69 -12.28 -14.58
N LYS A 60 -7.73 -13.40 -13.84
CA LYS A 60 -6.55 -13.96 -13.18
C LYS A 60 -5.48 -14.34 -14.21
N ALA A 61 -5.86 -15.07 -15.26
CA ALA A 61 -4.93 -15.52 -16.31
C ALA A 61 -4.30 -14.35 -17.09
N GLU A 62 -5.05 -13.27 -17.32
CA GLU A 62 -4.56 -12.07 -17.98
C GLU A 62 -3.54 -11.31 -17.12
N LEU A 63 -3.80 -11.18 -15.82
CA LEU A 63 -3.04 -10.28 -14.95
C LEU A 63 -1.87 -10.95 -14.22
N ARG A 64 -1.91 -12.26 -13.99
CA ARG A 64 -0.81 -12.98 -13.32
C ARG A 64 0.55 -12.80 -14.03
N PRO A 65 0.65 -12.86 -15.38
CA PRO A 65 1.90 -12.61 -16.09
C PRO A 65 2.46 -11.18 -15.92
N ARG A 66 1.63 -10.22 -15.48
CA ARG A 66 2.12 -8.87 -15.17
C ARG A 66 2.91 -8.85 -13.86
N VAL A 67 2.52 -9.66 -12.87
CA VAL A 67 3.29 -9.85 -11.63
C VAL A 67 4.61 -10.57 -11.93
N GLU A 68 4.57 -11.59 -12.78
CA GLU A 68 5.76 -12.35 -13.20
C GLU A 68 6.81 -11.43 -13.86
N ARG A 69 6.38 -10.42 -14.62
CA ARG A 69 7.27 -9.48 -15.32
C ARG A 69 7.52 -8.17 -14.57
N ALA A 70 6.95 -7.99 -13.38
CA ALA A 70 7.06 -6.73 -12.64
C ALA A 70 8.53 -6.40 -12.29
N ALA A 71 8.98 -5.20 -12.61
CA ALA A 71 10.30 -4.71 -12.25
C ALA A 71 10.35 -4.18 -10.79
N SER A 72 9.19 -3.87 -10.21
CA SER A 72 9.07 -3.29 -8.88
C SER A 72 7.86 -3.83 -8.11
N ALA A 73 7.90 -3.70 -6.78
CA ALA A 73 6.77 -4.06 -5.91
C ALA A 73 5.51 -3.29 -6.30
N GLU A 74 5.66 -2.05 -6.76
CA GLU A 74 4.54 -1.22 -7.17
C GLU A 74 3.87 -1.73 -8.45
N GLU A 75 4.64 -2.18 -9.43
CA GLU A 75 4.08 -2.82 -10.63
C GLU A 75 3.34 -4.12 -10.31
N ALA A 76 3.86 -4.92 -9.36
CA ALA A 76 3.16 -6.10 -8.88
C ALA A 76 1.85 -5.74 -8.17
N ARG A 77 1.84 -4.69 -7.35
CA ARG A 77 0.63 -4.18 -6.69
C ARG A 77 -0.36 -3.59 -7.68
N GLU A 78 0.08 -2.94 -8.75
CA GLU A 78 -0.79 -2.48 -9.84
C GLU A 78 -1.54 -3.64 -10.50
N ALA A 79 -0.88 -4.77 -10.74
CA ALA A 79 -1.56 -5.95 -11.27
C ALA A 79 -2.63 -6.50 -10.29
N MET A 80 -2.35 -6.50 -8.98
CA MET A 80 -3.33 -6.89 -7.96
C MET A 80 -4.51 -5.90 -7.89
N ARG A 81 -4.24 -4.58 -7.94
CA ARG A 81 -5.29 -3.55 -8.01
C ARG A 81 -6.12 -3.67 -9.28
N ALA A 82 -5.49 -3.96 -10.42
CA ALA A 82 -6.19 -4.20 -11.67
C ALA A 82 -7.14 -5.40 -11.59
N LEU A 83 -6.74 -6.47 -10.88
CA LEU A 83 -7.58 -7.66 -10.66
C LEU A 83 -8.82 -7.28 -9.84
N LEU A 84 -8.63 -6.64 -8.69
CA LEU A 84 -9.74 -6.16 -7.86
C LEU A 84 -10.62 -5.15 -8.61
N GLY A 85 -10.02 -4.30 -9.44
CA GLY A 85 -10.71 -3.32 -10.28
C GLY A 85 -11.62 -3.92 -11.35
N ARG A 86 -11.53 -5.24 -11.62
CA ARG A 86 -12.49 -5.95 -12.48
C ARG A 86 -13.87 -6.04 -11.82
N LEU A 87 -13.94 -6.06 -10.48
CA LEU A 87 -15.20 -6.16 -9.73
C LEU A 87 -16.07 -4.89 -9.83
N LYS A 88 -15.46 -3.72 -10.16
CA LYS A 88 -16.15 -2.41 -10.22
C LYS A 88 -16.89 -2.02 -8.94
N GLN A 89 -16.44 -2.52 -7.80
CA GLN A 89 -17.01 -2.24 -6.47
C GLN A 89 -16.10 -1.28 -5.66
N SER A 90 -16.73 -0.45 -4.84
CA SER A 90 -16.00 0.45 -3.91
C SER A 90 -15.45 -0.34 -2.71
N HIS A 91 -14.46 0.22 -2.01
CA HIS A 91 -13.82 -0.38 -0.82
C HIS A 91 -13.01 -1.68 -1.05
N PHE A 92 -12.68 -2.02 -2.29
CA PHE A 92 -11.68 -3.05 -2.60
C PHE A 92 -10.31 -2.41 -2.79
N GLY A 93 -9.31 -2.88 -2.04
CA GLY A 93 -7.97 -2.33 -2.10
C GLY A 93 -6.90 -3.28 -1.55
N ILE A 94 -5.64 -2.96 -1.85
CA ILE A 94 -4.46 -3.64 -1.30
C ILE A 94 -3.80 -2.69 -0.32
N VAL A 95 -3.57 -3.15 0.90
CA VAL A 95 -2.77 -2.43 1.91
C VAL A 95 -1.33 -2.95 1.83
N PRO A 96 -0.33 -2.11 1.51
CA PRO A 96 1.07 -2.53 1.49
C PRO A 96 1.54 -2.95 2.89
N ALA A 97 2.41 -3.96 2.95
CA ALA A 97 2.96 -4.45 4.21
C ALA A 97 3.77 -3.37 4.94
N GLU A 98 4.42 -2.48 4.18
CA GLU A 98 5.22 -1.37 4.68
C GLU A 98 4.40 -0.41 5.55
N VAL A 99 3.17 -0.12 5.13
CA VAL A 99 2.23 0.72 5.90
C VAL A 99 1.83 0.02 7.22
N TYR A 100 1.66 -1.30 7.19
CA TYR A 100 1.31 -2.06 8.39
C TYR A 100 2.48 -2.11 9.38
N SER A 101 3.73 -2.24 8.90
CA SER A 101 4.91 -2.16 9.75
C SER A 101 5.09 -0.79 10.39
N ASP A 102 4.81 0.31 9.67
CA ASP A 102 4.89 1.66 10.22
C ASP A 102 3.85 1.88 11.33
N LEU A 103 2.63 1.37 11.14
CA LEU A 103 1.58 1.42 12.16
C LEU A 103 1.94 0.60 13.42
N GLN A 104 2.60 -0.54 13.27
CA GLN A 104 3.07 -1.33 14.41
C GLN A 104 4.31 -0.73 15.08
N ALA A 105 5.22 -0.12 14.32
CA ALA A 105 6.41 0.56 14.84
C ALA A 105 6.05 1.88 15.57
N GLY A 106 4.92 2.50 15.23
CA GLY A 106 4.37 3.69 15.91
C GLY A 106 3.80 3.43 17.31
N GLY A 107 3.77 2.18 17.78
CA GLY A 107 3.17 1.76 19.05
C GLY A 107 3.88 2.24 20.34
N SER A 108 4.81 3.19 20.28
CA SER A 108 5.45 3.77 21.48
C SER A 108 5.43 5.30 21.53
N GLY A 109 4.66 5.96 20.66
CA GLY A 109 4.51 7.42 20.66
C GLY A 109 3.05 7.84 20.71
N GLY A 110 2.46 7.89 21.92
CA GLY A 110 1.31 8.73 22.29
C GLY A 110 0.26 9.04 21.21
N GLY A 111 -0.27 8.04 20.52
CA GLY A 111 -1.42 8.20 19.64
C GLY A 111 -2.70 8.31 20.45
N ALA A 112 -2.95 9.46 21.08
CA ALA A 112 -4.27 9.75 21.63
C ALA A 112 -5.24 9.88 20.45
N THR A 113 -6.11 8.89 20.25
CA THR A 113 -7.22 9.02 19.31
C THR A 113 -8.28 9.86 20.01
N PRO A 114 -8.71 11.01 19.45
CA PRO A 114 -9.65 11.91 20.14
C PRO A 114 -11.05 11.32 20.33
N GLY A 115 -11.31 10.10 19.83
CA GLY A 115 -12.60 9.43 20.01
C GLY A 115 -13.73 10.10 19.22
N LEU A 116 -13.42 10.85 18.16
CA LEU A 116 -14.43 11.57 17.37
C LEU A 116 -14.92 10.73 16.19
N THR A 117 -16.24 10.64 16.04
CA THR A 117 -16.87 10.26 14.77
C THR A 117 -17.21 11.53 14.00
N LEU A 118 -16.61 11.74 12.83
CA LEU A 118 -16.87 12.91 11.99
C LEU A 118 -17.80 12.56 10.83
N ARG A 119 -18.69 13.49 10.49
CA ARG A 119 -19.45 13.49 9.25
C ARG A 119 -19.24 14.80 8.52
N LEU A 120 -18.85 14.73 7.26
CA LEU A 120 -18.76 15.88 6.39
C LEU A 120 -20.15 16.25 5.85
N LEU A 121 -20.53 17.51 6.03
CA LEU A 121 -21.73 18.12 5.46
C LEU A 121 -21.29 19.34 4.64
N GLY A 122 -21.23 19.17 3.31
CA GLY A 122 -20.65 20.18 2.42
C GLY A 122 -19.14 20.32 2.65
N ASN A 123 -18.69 21.54 2.95
CA ASN A 123 -17.29 21.86 3.28
C ASN A 123 -17.00 21.88 4.79
N GLU A 124 -17.96 21.46 5.61
CA GLU A 124 -17.85 21.50 7.07
C GLU A 124 -17.81 20.09 7.65
N ALA A 125 -16.88 19.85 8.58
CA ALA A 125 -16.79 18.59 9.31
C ALA A 125 -17.54 18.73 10.64
N VAL A 126 -18.53 17.88 10.86
CA VAL A 126 -19.36 17.88 12.06
C VAL A 126 -19.04 16.65 12.90
N VAL A 127 -18.87 16.83 14.21
CA VAL A 127 -18.74 15.73 15.17
C VAL A 127 -20.13 15.10 15.38
N MET A 128 -20.27 13.84 15.01
CA MET A 128 -21.50 13.06 15.18
C MET A 128 -21.57 12.37 16.53
N ALA A 129 -20.42 11.94 17.06
CA ALA A 129 -20.33 11.28 18.35
C ALA A 129 -18.91 11.46 18.91
N VAL A 130 -18.84 11.43 20.24
CA VAL A 130 -17.58 11.39 21.00
C VAL A 130 -17.61 10.12 21.85
N GLU A 131 -16.61 9.27 21.67
CA GLU A 131 -16.47 8.00 22.40
C GLU A 131 -16.33 8.28 23.91
N PRO A 132 -17.19 7.68 24.76
CA PRO A 132 -17.11 7.88 26.21
C PRO A 132 -15.74 7.48 26.77
N GLY A 133 -15.09 8.40 27.49
CA GLY A 133 -13.76 8.18 28.08
C GLY A 133 -12.58 8.54 27.16
N SER A 134 -12.83 9.09 25.98
CA SER A 134 -11.80 9.73 25.15
C SER A 134 -11.35 11.08 25.74
N SER A 135 -10.20 11.60 25.27
CA SER A 135 -9.74 12.94 25.63
C SER A 135 -10.82 14.00 25.40
N ASP A 136 -11.53 13.89 24.28
CA ASP A 136 -12.52 14.89 23.86
C ASP A 136 -13.85 14.71 24.59
N ALA A 137 -14.12 13.51 25.13
CA ALA A 137 -15.29 13.29 25.99
C ALA A 137 -15.21 14.08 27.30
N SER A 138 -13.99 14.46 27.71
CA SER A 138 -13.75 15.24 28.93
C SER A 138 -14.05 16.73 28.75
N ASP A 139 -14.05 17.22 27.50
CA ASP A 139 -14.23 18.64 27.12
C ASP A 139 -15.52 18.91 26.31
N GLY A 140 -16.38 17.91 26.14
CA GLY A 140 -17.62 18.06 25.37
C GLY A 140 -18.65 18.99 26.04
N PRO A 141 -19.32 19.90 25.29
CA PRO A 141 -20.34 20.78 25.86
C PRO A 141 -21.51 19.96 26.44
N ALA A 142 -21.92 20.30 27.67
CA ALA A 142 -22.92 19.59 28.49
C ALA A 142 -24.37 19.55 27.95
N SER A 143 -24.60 19.84 26.66
CA SER A 143 -25.94 20.06 26.09
C SER A 143 -26.53 18.89 25.29
N TRP A 144 -25.88 17.72 25.24
CA TRP A 144 -26.28 16.63 24.32
C TRP A 144 -26.87 15.38 24.97
N ARG A 145 -27.35 15.43 26.22
CA ARG A 145 -28.17 14.34 26.78
C ARG A 145 -29.66 14.61 26.57
N ARG A 146 -30.28 13.87 25.65
CA ARG A 146 -31.70 13.49 25.72
C ARG A 146 -31.85 12.03 25.33
#